data_AF-A0A2V7GUG7-F1
#
_entry.id   AF-A0A2V7GUG7-F1
#
_cell.length_a   1.000
_cell.length_b   1.000
_cell.length_c   1.000
_cell.angle_alpha   90.00
_cell.angle_beta   90.00
_cell.angle_gamma   90.00
#
_symmetry.space_group_name_H-M   'P 1'
#
loop_
_entity.id
_entity.type
_entity.pdbx_description
1 polymer ?
#
loop_
_entity_poly.entity_id
_entity_poly.type
_entity_poly.pdbx_seq_one_letter_code
_entity_poly.pdbx_strand_id
1 'polypeptide(L)'
;MAAGQDTTAPRPDSTKPDSLPPPPTAAQVRYLEGLRTASRGIAQLKDGVDRVVRMQNDTIKRRQAGARLGGLCSAARGFMASGRAQMLPTAYDLPTRTPAKLLSVRIDSLIAYAPTCSHTAAKNPAPVATEVLNRIRLYEAALAAFRTAIGLPNRSTDTTPQRRTRLQD
;
A
#
# COMPACT_ATOMS: atom_id res chain seq x y z
N MET A 1 -31.02 52.47 -48.14
CA MET A 1 -31.14 52.11 -46.71
C MET A 1 -30.94 50.59 -46.64
N ALA A 2 -29.71 50.13 -46.38
CA ALA A 2 -29.16 49.69 -45.08
C ALA A 2 -29.73 48.29 -44.69
N ALA A 3 -28.96 47.21 -44.89
CA ALA A 3 -28.06 46.54 -43.91
C ALA A 3 -28.87 45.70 -42.90
N GLY A 4 -28.54 44.48 -42.50
CA GLY A 4 -27.36 43.62 -42.61
C GLY A 4 -27.66 42.36 -41.80
N GLN A 5 -26.81 41.35 -41.92
CA GLN A 5 -26.91 40.00 -41.34
C GLN A 5 -27.08 40.00 -39.81
N ASP A 6 -27.84 39.04 -39.28
CA ASP A 6 -27.62 38.55 -37.92
C ASP A 6 -27.46 37.03 -37.91
N THR A 7 -26.23 36.62 -37.67
CA THR A 7 -25.76 35.25 -37.47
C THR A 7 -26.10 34.86 -36.04
N THR A 8 -27.06 33.94 -35.83
CA THR A 8 -27.21 33.31 -34.51
C THR A 8 -26.43 31.99 -34.49
N ALA A 9 -25.44 31.95 -33.59
CA ALA A 9 -24.43 30.92 -33.42
C ALA A 9 -24.98 29.51 -33.10
N PRO A 10 -24.22 28.44 -33.39
CA PRO A 10 -24.55 27.09 -32.97
C PRO A 10 -24.41 26.94 -31.45
N ARG A 11 -25.46 26.43 -30.81
CA ARG A 11 -25.51 26.11 -29.37
C ARG A 11 -24.48 25.01 -29.05
N PRO A 12 -23.50 25.24 -28.16
CA PRO A 12 -22.62 24.19 -27.67
C PRO A 12 -23.25 23.59 -26.41
N ASP A 13 -24.07 22.55 -26.54
CA ASP A 13 -24.42 21.72 -25.39
C ASP A 13 -23.29 20.67 -25.15
N SER A 14 -22.12 21.19 -24.76
CA SER A 14 -21.28 20.52 -23.76
C SER A 14 -22.00 20.74 -22.43
N THR A 15 -22.23 19.75 -21.57
CA THR A 15 -21.18 19.07 -20.82
C THR A 15 -21.85 17.87 -20.16
N LYS A 16 -21.33 16.67 -20.41
CA LYS A 16 -21.71 15.45 -19.68
C LYS A 16 -21.47 15.73 -18.18
N PRO A 17 -22.43 15.46 -17.28
CA PRO A 17 -22.21 15.71 -15.87
C PRO A 17 -21.01 14.87 -15.40
N ASP A 18 -20.09 15.52 -14.69
CA ASP A 18 -19.01 14.91 -13.90
C ASP A 18 -19.60 13.74 -13.10
N SER A 19 -19.52 12.56 -13.70
CA SER A 19 -20.02 11.35 -13.07
C SER A 19 -19.00 11.02 -12.00
N LEU A 20 -19.37 11.32 -10.76
CA LEU A 20 -18.68 10.81 -9.58
C LEU A 20 -18.31 9.35 -9.84
N PRO A 21 -17.06 8.93 -9.55
CA PRO A 21 -16.65 7.57 -9.81
C PRO A 21 -17.63 6.62 -9.11
N PRO A 22 -18.07 5.55 -9.81
CA PRO A 22 -19.07 4.64 -9.26
C PRO A 22 -18.58 4.10 -7.91
N PRO A 23 -19.48 3.95 -6.93
CA PRO A 23 -19.10 3.41 -5.63
C PRO A 23 -18.49 2.01 -5.81
N PRO A 24 -17.51 1.63 -4.96
CA PRO A 24 -16.86 0.33 -5.07
C PRO A 24 -17.87 -0.80 -4.88
N THR A 25 -17.73 -1.85 -5.70
CA THR A 25 -18.60 -3.03 -5.60
C THR A 25 -18.35 -3.78 -4.29
N ALA A 26 -19.30 -4.63 -3.86
CA ALA A 26 -19.12 -5.44 -2.65
C ALA A 26 -17.85 -6.31 -2.68
N ALA A 27 -17.47 -6.81 -3.87
CA ALA A 27 -16.23 -7.56 -4.05
C ALA A 27 -14.97 -6.68 -3.84
N GLN A 28 -14.99 -5.44 -4.34
CA GLN A 28 -13.91 -4.48 -4.14
C GLN A 28 -13.79 -4.04 -2.68
N VAL A 29 -14.93 -3.85 -1.98
CA VAL A 29 -14.94 -3.55 -0.54
C VAL A 29 -14.26 -4.68 0.24
N ARG A 30 -14.64 -5.94 -0.01
CA ARG A 30 -14.00 -7.12 0.62
C ARG A 30 -12.50 -7.20 0.31
N TYR A 31 -12.10 -6.91 -0.93
CA TYR A 31 -10.68 -6.86 -1.29
C TYR A 31 -9.93 -5.81 -0.45
N LEU A 32 -10.49 -4.60 -0.32
CA LEU A 32 -9.88 -3.50 0.44
C LEU A 32 -9.87 -3.75 1.96
N GLU A 33 -10.84 -4.48 2.50
CA GLU A 33 -10.86 -4.95 3.89
C GLU A 33 -9.78 -6.01 4.14
N GLY A 34 -9.65 -6.97 3.23
CA GLY A 34 -8.57 -7.94 3.22
C GLY A 34 -7.20 -7.26 3.20
N LEU A 35 -7.02 -6.29 2.30
CA LEU A 35 -5.80 -5.50 2.20
C LEU A 35 -5.51 -4.72 3.49
N ARG A 36 -6.51 -4.09 4.10
CA ARG A 36 -6.36 -3.40 5.40
C ARG A 36 -5.89 -4.36 6.49
N THR A 37 -6.46 -5.55 6.55
CA THR A 37 -6.11 -6.58 7.54
C THR A 37 -4.67 -7.07 7.33
N ALA A 38 -4.30 -7.41 6.10
CA ALA A 38 -2.95 -7.83 5.77
C ALA A 38 -1.91 -6.73 6.06
N SER A 39 -2.24 -5.47 5.70
CA SER A 39 -1.38 -4.30 5.95
C SER A 39 -1.06 -4.10 7.43
N ARG A 40 -1.99 -4.43 8.35
CA ARG A 40 -1.74 -4.35 9.80
C ARG A 40 -0.63 -5.30 10.22
N GLY A 41 -0.63 -6.54 9.71
CA GLY A 41 0.45 -7.49 9.96
C GLY A 41 1.79 -7.02 9.41
N ILE A 42 1.79 -6.46 8.19
CA ILE A 42 3.01 -5.95 7.54
C ILE A 42 3.58 -4.74 8.29
N ALA A 43 2.72 -3.85 8.81
CA ALA A 43 3.15 -2.72 9.64
C ALA A 43 3.88 -3.20 10.93
N GLN A 44 3.37 -4.24 11.59
CA GLN A 44 4.04 -4.83 12.75
C GLN A 44 5.43 -5.39 12.41
N LEU A 45 5.58 -6.02 11.23
CA LEU A 45 6.87 -6.50 10.76
C LEU A 45 7.86 -5.34 10.55
N LYS A 46 7.40 -4.24 9.94
CA LYS A 46 8.21 -3.03 9.71
C LYS A 46 8.73 -2.46 11.03
N ASP A 47 7.86 -2.30 12.02
CA ASP A 47 8.24 -1.84 13.36
C ASP A 47 9.27 -2.75 14.03
N GLY A 48 9.13 -4.07 13.85
CA GLY A 48 10.07 -5.07 14.35
C GLY A 48 11.44 -4.98 13.68
N VAL A 49 11.47 -4.83 12.36
CA VAL A 49 12.70 -4.63 11.57
C VAL A 49 13.42 -3.36 12.02
N ASP A 50 12.71 -2.24 12.14
CA ASP A 50 13.29 -0.97 12.55
C ASP A 50 13.92 -1.05 13.94
N ARG A 51 13.32 -1.83 14.85
CA ARG A 51 13.93 -2.11 16.18
C ARG A 51 15.23 -2.89 16.06
N VAL A 52 15.31 -3.89 15.20
CA VAL A 52 16.56 -4.64 14.98
C VAL A 52 17.65 -3.73 14.42
N VAL A 53 17.31 -2.89 13.44
CA VAL A 53 18.24 -1.93 12.83
C VAL A 53 18.76 -0.93 13.86
N ARG A 54 17.87 -0.34 14.68
CA ARG A 54 18.29 0.59 15.76
C ARG A 54 19.25 -0.03 16.78
N MET A 55 19.20 -1.34 16.98
CA MET A 55 20.07 -2.06 17.93
C MET A 55 21.34 -2.62 17.29
N GLN A 56 21.70 -2.22 16.06
CA GLN A 56 22.82 -2.81 15.32
C GLN A 56 24.17 -2.81 16.06
N ASN A 57 24.40 -1.81 16.92
CA ASN A 57 25.65 -1.61 17.68
C ASN A 57 25.71 -2.36 19.02
N ASP A 58 24.62 -2.98 19.47
CA ASP A 58 24.54 -3.72 20.73
C ASP A 58 24.09 -5.15 20.48
N THR A 59 25.02 -6.10 20.55
CA THR A 59 24.76 -7.51 20.21
C THR A 59 23.67 -8.15 21.08
N ILE A 60 23.59 -7.80 22.36
CA ILE A 60 22.58 -8.36 23.28
C ILE A 60 21.21 -7.79 22.94
N LYS A 61 21.09 -6.46 22.83
CA LYS A 61 19.83 -5.81 22.47
C LYS A 61 19.37 -6.20 21.07
N ARG A 62 20.30 -6.40 20.12
CA ARG A 62 20.01 -6.89 18.77
C ARG A 62 19.44 -8.29 18.79
N ARG A 63 19.98 -9.19 19.61
CA ARG A 63 19.45 -10.56 19.77
C ARG A 63 18.04 -10.55 20.38
N GLN A 64 17.81 -9.72 21.40
CA GLN A 64 16.48 -9.54 21.99
C GLN A 64 15.48 -8.95 20.98
N ALA A 65 15.89 -7.95 20.20
CA ALA A 65 15.09 -7.40 19.11
C ALA A 65 14.78 -8.47 18.05
N GLY A 66 15.76 -9.33 17.71
CA GLY A 66 15.59 -10.48 16.84
C GLY A 66 14.56 -11.48 17.35
N ALA A 67 14.61 -11.85 18.64
CA ALA A 67 13.62 -12.73 19.24
C ALA A 67 12.20 -12.14 19.18
N ARG A 68 12.06 -10.83 19.45
CA ARG A 68 10.80 -10.10 19.30
C ARG A 68 10.31 -10.09 17.85
N LEU A 69 11.19 -9.83 16.88
CA LEU A 69 10.87 -9.91 15.46
C LEU A 69 10.39 -11.31 15.07
N GLY A 70 11.00 -12.37 15.61
CA GLY A 70 10.57 -13.75 15.38
C GLY A 70 9.14 -14.02 15.87
N GLY A 71 8.77 -13.48 17.04
CA GLY A 71 7.39 -13.51 17.56
C GLY A 71 6.41 -12.74 16.67
N LEU A 72 6.80 -11.54 16.22
CA LEU A 72 6.01 -10.73 15.28
C LEU A 72 5.81 -11.42 13.94
N CYS A 73 6.81 -12.12 13.41
CA CYS A 73 6.68 -12.90 12.18
C CYS A 73 5.60 -13.98 12.28
N SER A 74 5.51 -14.68 13.42
CA SER A 74 4.44 -15.64 13.66
C SER A 74 3.06 -14.97 13.76
N ALA A 75 2.96 -13.90 14.56
CA ALA A 75 1.70 -13.17 14.76
C ALA A 75 1.18 -12.49 13.47
N ALA A 76 2.06 -11.79 12.76
CA ALA A 76 1.75 -11.08 11.52
C ALA A 76 1.26 -12.03 10.41
N ARG A 77 1.75 -13.29 10.39
CA ARG A 77 1.30 -14.31 9.44
C ARG A 77 -0.21 -14.52 9.51
N GLY A 78 -0.80 -14.52 10.69
CA GLY A 78 -2.25 -14.67 10.87
C GLY A 78 -3.04 -13.53 10.23
N PHE A 79 -2.64 -12.28 10.47
CA PHE A 79 -3.25 -11.11 9.83
C PHE A 79 -3.08 -11.10 8.32
N MET A 80 -1.88 -11.43 7.83
CA MET A 80 -1.61 -11.48 6.39
C MET A 80 -2.43 -12.57 5.71
N ALA A 81 -2.46 -13.79 6.26
CA ALA A 81 -3.19 -14.91 5.69
C ALA A 81 -4.71 -14.68 5.67
N SER A 82 -5.27 -14.19 6.79
CA SER A 82 -6.71 -13.87 6.89
C SER A 82 -7.11 -12.75 5.93
N GLY A 83 -6.33 -11.67 5.85
CA GLY A 83 -6.57 -10.59 4.90
C GLY A 83 -6.45 -11.06 3.44
N ARG A 84 -5.40 -11.83 3.14
CA ARG A 84 -5.12 -12.38 1.81
C ARG A 84 -6.24 -13.28 1.29
N ALA A 85 -6.91 -14.03 2.16
CA ALA A 85 -8.05 -14.87 1.79
C ALA A 85 -9.22 -14.08 1.20
N GLN A 86 -9.36 -12.80 1.56
CA GLN A 86 -10.42 -11.92 1.06
C GLN A 86 -10.01 -11.16 -0.21
N MET A 87 -8.71 -11.12 -0.53
CA MET A 87 -8.16 -10.37 -1.66
C MET A 87 -8.23 -11.15 -2.98
N LEU A 88 -9.44 -11.25 -3.54
CA LEU A 88 -9.66 -11.84 -4.86
C LEU A 88 -9.38 -10.81 -5.97
N PRO A 89 -8.33 -10.96 -6.79
CA PRO A 89 -7.99 -9.98 -7.82
C PRO A 89 -9.08 -9.81 -8.89
N THR A 90 -9.94 -10.82 -9.06
CA THR A 90 -11.11 -10.81 -9.96
C THR A 90 -12.19 -9.81 -9.53
N ALA A 91 -12.10 -9.22 -8.34
CA ALA A 91 -12.92 -8.06 -7.95
C ALA A 91 -12.67 -6.82 -8.82
N TYR A 92 -11.57 -6.80 -9.59
CA TYR A 92 -11.22 -5.76 -10.53
C TYR A 92 -11.11 -6.31 -11.95
N ASP A 93 -11.49 -5.50 -12.93
CA ASP A 93 -11.25 -5.76 -14.35
C ASP A 93 -9.86 -5.27 -14.79
N LEU A 94 -9.47 -5.62 -16.01
CA LEU A 94 -8.26 -5.06 -16.60
C LEU A 94 -8.49 -3.56 -16.86
N PRO A 95 -7.48 -2.71 -16.61
CA PRO A 95 -6.09 -3.05 -16.27
C PRO A 95 -5.81 -3.28 -14.78
N THR A 96 -6.72 -2.88 -13.87
CA THR A 96 -6.53 -2.88 -12.40
C THR A 96 -6.33 -4.28 -11.80
N ARG A 97 -6.85 -5.33 -12.44
CA ARG A 97 -6.65 -6.73 -12.03
C ARG A 97 -5.17 -7.11 -11.92
N THR A 98 -4.33 -6.58 -12.82
CA THR A 98 -2.89 -6.90 -12.86
C THR A 98 -2.14 -6.45 -11.60
N PRO A 99 -2.19 -5.15 -11.21
CA PRO A 99 -1.57 -4.72 -9.96
C PRO A 99 -2.24 -5.34 -8.72
N ALA A 100 -3.55 -5.61 -8.75
CA ALA A 100 -4.22 -6.32 -7.66
C ALA A 100 -3.67 -7.75 -7.46
N LYS A 101 -3.40 -8.48 -8.54
CA LYS A 101 -2.76 -9.80 -8.50
C LYS A 101 -1.32 -9.71 -7.99
N LEU A 102 -0.55 -8.74 -8.47
CA LEU A 102 0.83 -8.53 -8.03
C LEU A 102 0.89 -8.25 -6.53
N LEU A 103 0.00 -7.39 -6.01
CA LEU A 103 -0.10 -7.09 -4.59
C LEU A 103 -0.35 -8.35 -3.75
N SER A 104 -1.30 -9.20 -4.19
CA SER A 104 -1.57 -10.49 -3.55
C SER A 104 -0.33 -11.40 -3.51
N VAL A 105 0.44 -11.48 -4.60
CA VAL A 105 1.70 -12.25 -4.67
C VAL A 105 2.74 -11.73 -3.68
N ARG A 106 2.83 -10.41 -3.46
CA ARG A 106 3.77 -9.84 -2.48
C ARG A 106 3.38 -10.18 -1.05
N ILE A 107 2.08 -10.21 -0.74
CA ILE A 107 1.59 -10.67 0.56
C ILE A 107 1.85 -12.18 0.74
N ASP A 108 1.59 -12.99 -0.29
CA ASP A 108 1.87 -14.44 -0.28
C ASP A 108 3.35 -14.73 0.00
N SER A 109 4.25 -13.94 -0.59
CA SER A 109 5.69 -14.01 -0.34
C SER A 109 6.08 -13.73 1.12
N LEU A 110 5.42 -12.77 1.78
CA LEU A 110 5.63 -12.49 3.20
C LEU A 110 5.07 -13.61 4.09
N ILE A 111 3.88 -14.13 3.78
CA ILE A 111 3.28 -15.27 4.48
C ILE A 111 4.18 -16.50 4.41
N ALA A 112 4.71 -16.80 3.22
CA ALA A 112 5.58 -17.94 2.98
C ALA A 112 6.89 -17.84 3.78
N TYR A 113 7.46 -16.64 3.93
CA TYR A 113 8.71 -16.43 4.67
C TYR A 113 8.54 -16.36 6.19
N ALA A 114 7.34 -16.07 6.69
CA ALA A 114 7.08 -15.89 8.11
C ALA A 114 7.59 -17.03 9.03
N PRO A 115 7.48 -18.33 8.69
CA PRO A 115 8.01 -19.41 9.54
C PRO A 115 9.54 -19.37 9.64
N THR A 116 10.22 -19.14 8.51
CA THR A 116 11.67 -18.99 8.47
C THR A 116 12.10 -17.81 9.33
N CYS A 117 11.46 -16.64 9.15
CA CYS A 117 11.72 -15.48 9.99
C CYS A 117 11.53 -15.81 11.48
N SER A 118 10.43 -16.45 11.84
CA SER A 118 10.11 -16.79 13.23
C SER A 118 11.18 -17.67 13.88
N HIS A 119 11.66 -18.69 13.15
CA HIS A 119 12.65 -19.63 13.67
C HIS A 119 14.08 -19.05 13.71
N THR A 120 14.42 -18.16 12.77
CA THR A 120 15.81 -17.71 12.56
C THR A 120 16.12 -16.33 13.13
N ALA A 121 15.13 -15.47 13.35
CA ALA A 121 15.36 -14.08 13.76
C ALA A 121 16.15 -13.93 15.07
N ALA A 122 15.99 -14.85 16.03
CA ALA A 122 16.75 -14.82 17.28
C ALA A 122 18.22 -15.25 17.13
N LYS A 123 18.51 -16.09 16.12
CA LYS A 123 19.86 -16.58 15.82
C LYS A 123 20.61 -15.60 14.92
N ASN A 124 19.95 -15.15 13.85
CA ASN A 124 20.52 -14.32 12.80
C ASN A 124 19.66 -13.06 12.57
N PRO A 125 19.60 -12.12 13.52
CA PRO A 125 18.68 -10.98 13.48
C PRO A 125 18.88 -10.06 12.27
N ALA A 126 20.13 -9.74 11.92
CA ALA A 126 20.42 -8.79 10.84
C ALA A 126 20.03 -9.34 9.44
N PRO A 127 20.48 -10.54 9.03
CA PRO A 127 20.06 -11.11 7.74
C PRO A 127 18.53 -11.27 7.62
N VAL A 128 17.87 -11.70 8.71
CA VAL A 128 16.41 -11.86 8.72
C VAL A 128 15.72 -10.51 8.58
N ALA A 129 16.16 -9.47 9.29
CA ALA A 129 15.60 -8.13 9.19
C ALA A 129 15.77 -7.56 7.76
N THR A 130 16.93 -7.76 7.14
CA THR A 130 17.17 -7.36 5.73
C THR A 130 16.22 -8.06 4.77
N GLU A 131 16.03 -9.37 4.91
CA GLU A 131 15.12 -10.13 4.04
C GLU A 131 13.65 -9.72 4.22
N VAL A 132 13.20 -9.52 5.46
CA VAL A 132 11.86 -8.98 5.73
C VAL A 132 11.70 -7.59 5.11
N LEU A 133 12.68 -6.71 5.27
CA LEU A 133 12.66 -5.36 4.70
C LEU A 133 12.56 -5.38 3.16
N ASN A 134 13.31 -6.25 2.50
CA ASN A 134 13.25 -6.40 1.05
C ASN A 134 11.85 -6.81 0.57
N ARG A 135 11.22 -7.77 1.26
CA ARG A 135 9.84 -8.18 0.94
C ARG A 135 8.82 -7.08 1.21
N ILE A 136 8.99 -6.31 2.29
CA ILE A 136 8.16 -5.14 2.59
C ILE A 136 8.28 -4.09 1.49
N ARG A 137 9.48 -3.79 0.99
CA ARG A 137 9.68 -2.83 -0.11
C ARG A 137 8.96 -3.28 -1.40
N LEU A 138 9.05 -4.56 -1.73
CA LEU A 138 8.34 -5.11 -2.89
C LEU A 138 6.81 -5.03 -2.72
N TYR A 139 6.31 -5.25 -1.50
CA TYR A 139 4.91 -5.03 -1.15
C TYR A 139 4.50 -3.55 -1.28
N GLU A 140 5.28 -2.62 -0.74
CA GLU A 140 5.00 -1.18 -0.81
C GLU A 140 4.95 -0.67 -2.27
N ALA A 141 5.87 -1.14 -3.12
CA ALA A 141 5.85 -0.83 -4.55
C ALA A 141 4.59 -1.37 -5.26
N ALA A 142 4.21 -2.62 -4.97
CA ALA A 142 2.97 -3.20 -5.52
C ALA A 142 1.71 -2.48 -5.01
N LEU A 143 1.71 -2.05 -3.74
CA LEU A 143 0.64 -1.28 -3.13
C LEU A 143 0.49 0.08 -3.82
N ALA A 144 1.60 0.78 -4.09
CA ALA A 144 1.58 2.05 -4.80
C ALA A 144 1.01 1.91 -6.21
N ALA A 145 1.45 0.87 -6.96
CA ALA A 145 0.91 0.56 -8.28
C ALA A 145 -0.60 0.25 -8.24
N PHE A 146 -1.04 -0.52 -7.25
CA PHE A 146 -2.47 -0.82 -7.07
C PHE A 146 -3.29 0.43 -6.74
N ARG A 147 -2.82 1.28 -5.82
CA ARG A 147 -3.49 2.54 -5.47
C ARG A 147 -3.65 3.45 -6.68
N THR A 148 -2.60 3.61 -7.48
CA THR A 148 -2.67 4.35 -8.74
C THR A 148 -3.71 3.76 -9.69
N ALA A 149 -3.78 2.42 -9.81
CA ALA A 149 -4.73 1.74 -10.68
C ALA A 149 -6.21 1.82 -10.23
N ILE A 150 -6.47 2.17 -8.96
CA ILE A 150 -7.83 2.45 -8.45
C ILE A 150 -8.09 3.96 -8.27
N GLY A 151 -7.23 4.83 -8.82
CA GLY A 151 -7.39 6.28 -8.75
C GLY A 151 -7.15 6.89 -7.37
N LEU A 152 -6.53 6.15 -6.44
CA LEU A 152 -6.18 6.69 -5.12
C LEU A 152 -4.80 7.36 -5.17
N PRO A 153 -4.63 8.53 -4.54
CA PRO A 153 -3.32 9.16 -4.44
C PRO A 153 -2.36 8.25 -3.65
N ASN A 154 -1.14 8.09 -4.14
CA ASN A 154 -0.05 7.60 -3.32
C ASN A 154 0.28 8.70 -2.31
N ARG A 155 0.22 8.41 -1.01
CA ARG A 155 0.66 9.37 0.00
C ARG A 155 2.17 9.51 -0.14
N SER A 156 2.62 10.46 -0.95
CA SER A 156 4.01 10.89 -0.99
C SER A 156 4.31 11.63 0.31
N THR A 157 5.35 11.23 1.02
CA THR A 157 5.94 11.97 2.14
C THR A 157 6.73 13.18 1.64
N ASP A 158 6.18 13.92 0.69
CA ASP A 158 6.79 15.16 0.22
C ASP A 158 6.12 16.31 0.96
N THR A 159 6.63 16.58 2.16
CA THR A 159 6.37 17.85 2.85
C THR A 159 7.07 18.94 2.05
N THR A 160 6.42 19.43 0.99
CA THR A 160 6.69 20.79 0.53
C THR A 160 5.97 21.73 1.48
N PRO A 161 6.67 22.52 2.32
CA PRO A 161 6.01 23.53 3.11
C PRO A 161 5.44 24.57 2.14
N GLN A 162 4.11 24.66 2.05
CA GLN A 162 3.46 25.82 1.45
C GLN A 162 3.89 27.07 2.24
N ARG A 163 4.91 27.76 1.73
CA ARG A 163 5.26 29.11 2.15
C ARG A 163 4.10 30.00 1.71
N ARG A 164 3.13 30.19 2.60
CA ARG A 164 2.13 31.26 2.49
C ARG A 164 2.89 32.58 2.49
N THR A 165 3.17 33.11 1.30
CA THR A 165 3.53 34.51 1.13
C THR A 165 2.29 35.31 1.56
N ARG A 166 2.29 35.80 2.81
CA ARG A 166 1.41 36.90 3.19
C ARG A 166 1.91 38.11 2.39
N LEU A 167 1.18 38.47 1.34
CA LEU A 167 1.24 39.81 0.79
C LEU A 167 0.51 40.70 1.80
N GLN A 168 1.26 41.53 2.51
CA GLN A 168 0.73 42.69 3.23
C GLN A 168 0.69 43.83 2.22
N ASP A 169 -0.50 44.39 2.00
CA ASP A 169 -0.71 45.79 1.68
C ASP A 169 -1.63 46.35 2.77
#